data_AF-A0A6H1WRW2-F1
#
_entry.id   AF-A0A6H1WRW2-F1
#
_cell.length_a   1.000
_cell.length_b   1.000
_cell.length_c   1.000
_cell.angle_alpha   90.00
_cell.angle_beta   90.00
_cell.angle_gamma   90.00
#
_symmetry.space_group_name_H-M   'P 1'
#
loop_
_entity.id
_entity.type
_entity.pdbx_description
1 polymer ?
#
loop_
_entity_poly.entity_id
_entity_poly.type
_entity_poly.pdbx_seq_one_letter_code
_entity_poly.pdbx_strand_id
1 'polypeptide(L)'
;MAFYNFKANYGFGLGFQMLGTQETYLSDYSYVIEKITGKILNLENGSFVASKLITEFGILGIGILILYIYWFIKFLLIYPVKISKSTYFYGIIAGFFIDLFIRGTGYFNTEVFFIFVAIYSLIFLKKSYFLRRNFNANIEYD
;
A
#
# COMPACT_ATOMS: atom_id res chain seq x y z
N MET A 1 14.09 -3.47 -11.26
CA MET A 1 14.41 -2.55 -10.14
C MET A 1 14.36 -3.23 -8.77
N ALA A 2 13.18 -3.57 -8.24
CA ALA A 2 13.04 -4.04 -6.84
C ALA A 2 13.99 -5.16 -6.43
N PHE A 3 14.05 -6.25 -7.19
CA PHE A 3 14.94 -7.38 -6.89
C PHE A 3 16.43 -6.99 -6.85
N TYR A 4 16.89 -6.20 -7.82
CA TYR A 4 18.29 -5.79 -7.93
C TYR A 4 18.68 -4.89 -6.76
N ASN A 5 17.84 -3.90 -6.42
CA ASN A 5 18.09 -3.00 -5.30
C ASN A 5 17.99 -3.72 -3.95
N PHE A 6 17.06 -4.66 -3.82
CA PHE A 6 16.97 -5.49 -2.62
C PHE A 6 18.26 -6.29 -2.40
N LYS A 7 18.77 -6.93 -3.45
CA LYS A 7 20.01 -7.71 -3.39
C LYS A 7 21.24 -6.83 -3.14
N ALA A 8 21.35 -5.71 -3.86
CA ALA A 8 22.50 -4.80 -3.77
C ALA A 8 22.61 -4.15 -2.38
N ASN A 9 21.48 -3.89 -1.72
CA ASN A 9 21.44 -3.27 -0.39
C ASN A 9 21.23 -4.28 0.74
N TYR A 10 21.59 -5.57 0.53
CA TYR A 10 21.49 -6.62 1.53
C TYR A 10 20.12 -6.73 2.23
N GLY A 11 19.06 -6.36 1.53
CA GLY A 11 17.68 -6.36 2.03
C GLY A 11 17.24 -5.15 2.85
N PHE A 12 18.08 -4.12 3.05
CA PHE A 12 17.67 -2.89 3.78
C PHE A 12 16.89 -1.90 2.91
N GLY A 13 17.13 -1.92 1.59
CA GLY A 13 16.58 -0.93 0.65
C GLY A 13 17.48 0.30 0.52
N LEU A 14 17.14 1.17 -0.43
CA LEU A 14 17.92 2.37 -0.76
C LEU A 14 17.78 3.50 0.26
N GLY A 15 16.65 3.58 0.96
CA GLY A 15 16.27 4.74 1.77
C GLY A 15 15.10 5.54 1.17
N PHE A 16 14.48 6.36 2.01
CA PHE A 16 13.28 7.12 1.69
C PHE A 16 13.51 8.10 0.53
N GLN A 17 12.70 7.99 -0.54
CA GLN A 17 12.77 8.82 -1.74
C GLN A 17 14.13 8.79 -2.45
N MET A 18 14.87 7.69 -2.33
CA MET A 18 16.16 7.52 -3.00
C MET A 18 16.06 6.81 -4.35
N LEU A 19 14.89 6.24 -4.70
CA LEU A 19 14.70 5.63 -6.01
C LEU A 19 14.76 6.70 -7.13
N GLY A 20 15.63 6.46 -8.11
CA GLY A 20 15.93 7.36 -9.23
C GLY A 20 17.17 8.23 -9.03
N THR A 21 17.83 8.14 -7.87
CA THR A 21 19.14 8.75 -7.62
C THR A 21 20.28 7.88 -8.18
N GLN A 22 21.52 8.35 -8.09
CA GLN A 22 22.73 7.63 -8.52
C GLN A 22 22.92 6.27 -7.81
N GLU A 23 22.33 6.11 -6.62
CA GLU A 23 22.36 4.86 -5.85
C GLU A 23 21.40 3.78 -6.40
N THR A 24 20.60 4.11 -7.42
CA THR A 24 19.60 3.19 -7.97
C THR A 24 20.24 2.14 -8.87
N TYR A 25 20.12 0.87 -8.48
CA TYR A 25 20.56 -0.25 -9.28
C TYR A 25 19.53 -0.56 -10.37
N LEU A 26 19.92 -0.33 -11.63
CA LEU A 26 19.10 -0.62 -12.80
C LEU A 26 19.14 -2.11 -13.17
N SER A 27 18.01 -2.65 -13.63
CA SER A 27 17.97 -4.01 -14.17
C SER A 27 18.38 -4.04 -15.64
N ASP A 28 18.81 -5.21 -16.14
CA ASP A 28 19.14 -5.39 -17.57
C ASP A 28 17.98 -4.97 -18.49
N TYR A 29 16.74 -5.27 -18.07
CA TYR A 29 15.53 -4.84 -18.77
C TYR A 29 15.37 -3.32 -18.85
N SER A 30 15.89 -2.56 -17.88
CA SER A 30 15.84 -1.10 -17.88
C SER A 30 16.69 -0.53 -19.02
N TYR A 31 17.87 -1.11 -19.24
CA TYR A 31 18.74 -0.75 -20.37
C TYR A 31 18.16 -1.19 -21.71
N VAL A 32 17.47 -2.34 -21.77
CA VAL A 32 16.75 -2.77 -22.99
C VAL A 32 15.63 -1.79 -23.32
N ILE A 33 14.84 -1.36 -22.33
CA ILE A 33 13.78 -0.38 -22.52
C ILE A 33 14.38 0.94 -23.02
N GLU A 34 15.45 1.43 -22.38
CA GLU A 34 16.13 2.65 -22.80
C GLU A 34 16.60 2.61 -24.24
N LYS A 35 17.16 1.48 -24.70
CA LYS A 35 17.56 1.31 -26.11
C LYS A 35 16.39 1.42 -27.10
N ILE A 36 15.19 1.03 -26.68
CA ILE A 36 13.98 1.05 -27.53
C ILE A 36 13.30 2.42 -27.50
N THR A 37 13.20 3.03 -26.31
CA THR A 37 12.40 4.25 -26.07
C THR A 37 13.24 5.53 -26.07
N GLY A 38 14.57 5.40 -26.04
CA GLY A 38 15.52 6.49 -25.87
C GLY A 38 15.59 7.07 -24.46
N LYS A 39 14.87 6.48 -23.48
CA LYS A 39 14.83 6.95 -22.08
C LYS A 39 14.62 5.79 -21.11
N ILE A 40 15.23 5.87 -19.92
CA ILE A 40 14.94 4.95 -18.83
C ILE A 40 13.54 5.23 -18.28
N LEU A 41 12.61 4.32 -18.52
CA LEU A 41 11.25 4.42 -17.97
C LEU A 41 11.21 3.91 -16.53
N ASN A 42 10.30 4.52 -15.77
CA ASN A 42 9.97 4.15 -14.40
C ASN A 42 11.13 4.21 -13.39
N LEU A 43 12.11 5.07 -13.67
CA LEU A 43 13.31 5.23 -12.85
C LEU A 43 12.98 5.71 -11.42
N GLU A 44 12.08 6.68 -11.28
CA GLU A 44 11.76 7.34 -9.99
C GLU A 44 10.57 6.72 -9.24
N ASN A 45 9.70 6.02 -9.95
CA ASN A 45 8.42 5.52 -9.43
C ASN A 45 8.34 3.98 -9.39
N GLY A 46 9.26 3.27 -10.05
CA GLY A 46 9.36 1.81 -9.95
C GLY A 46 8.18 1.04 -10.58
N SER A 47 7.38 1.70 -11.44
CA SER A 47 6.19 1.21 -12.16
C SER A 47 4.92 1.02 -11.32
N PHE A 48 5.05 0.56 -10.07
CA PHE A 48 3.94 0.38 -9.13
C PHE A 48 4.43 0.52 -7.69
N VAL A 49 3.52 0.83 -6.76
CA VAL A 49 3.90 1.20 -5.39
C VAL A 49 4.64 0.09 -4.66
N ALA A 50 4.28 -1.19 -4.87
CA ALA A 50 4.98 -2.31 -4.23
C ALA A 50 6.46 -2.40 -4.63
N SER A 51 6.78 -2.16 -5.90
CA SER A 51 8.17 -2.15 -6.38
C SER A 51 8.97 -1.00 -5.76
N LYS A 52 8.37 0.19 -5.63
CA LYS A 52 9.00 1.32 -4.94
C LYS A 52 9.20 1.03 -3.44
N LEU A 53 8.21 0.45 -2.77
CA LEU A 53 8.31 0.07 -1.36
C LEU A 53 9.45 -0.93 -1.11
N ILE A 54 9.57 -1.99 -1.91
CA ILE A 54 10.65 -2.97 -1.77
C ILE A 54 12.01 -2.35 -2.09
N THR A 55 12.08 -1.49 -3.11
CA THR A 55 13.33 -0.85 -3.51
C THR A 55 13.86 0.09 -2.42
N GLU A 56 13.00 0.91 -1.84
CA GLU A 56 13.41 1.92 -0.86
C GLU A 56 13.50 1.41 0.57
N PHE A 57 12.62 0.49 0.97
CA PHE A 57 12.54 0.00 2.36
C PHE A 57 12.94 -1.46 2.54
N GLY A 58 13.30 -2.16 1.45
CA GLY A 58 13.78 -3.54 1.52
C GLY A 58 12.81 -4.48 2.23
N ILE A 59 13.30 -5.16 3.27
CA ILE A 59 12.54 -6.11 4.08
C ILE A 59 11.35 -5.46 4.80
N LEU A 60 11.47 -4.19 5.20
CA LEU A 60 10.35 -3.44 5.78
C LEU A 60 9.24 -3.23 4.73
N GLY A 61 9.63 -2.92 3.50
CA GLY A 61 8.70 -2.81 2.37
C GLY A 61 7.95 -4.11 2.11
N ILE A 62 8.65 -5.25 2.13
CA ILE A 62 8.03 -6.58 2.03
C ILE A 62 7.05 -6.84 3.18
N GLY A 63 7.43 -6.50 4.41
CA GLY A 63 6.56 -6.63 5.59
C GLY A 63 5.27 -5.83 5.46
N ILE A 64 5.34 -4.59 4.97
CA ILE A 64 4.17 -3.74 4.70
C ILE A 64 3.25 -4.40 3.67
N LEU A 65 3.81 -4.97 2.60
CA LEU A 65 3.04 -5.64 1.55
C LEU A 65 2.34 -6.90 2.07
N ILE A 66 3.03 -7.72 2.86
CA ILE A 66 2.45 -8.92 3.48
C ILE A 66 1.30 -8.53 4.40
N LEU A 67 1.48 -7.49 5.22
CA LEU A 67 0.44 -6.98 6.11
C LEU A 67 -0.78 -6.51 5.30
N TYR A 68 -0.56 -5.75 4.23
CA TYR A 68 -1.63 -5.29 3.34
C TYR A 68 -2.40 -6.47 2.73
N ILE A 69 -1.69 -7.45 2.15
CA ILE A 69 -2.30 -8.64 1.53
C ILE A 69 -3.11 -9.43 2.56
N TYR A 70 -2.57 -9.63 3.76
CA TYR A 70 -3.28 -10.33 4.84
C TYR A 70 -4.62 -9.66 5.16
N TRP A 71 -4.63 -8.33 5.33
CA TRP A 71 -5.87 -7.58 5.60
C TRP A 71 -6.81 -7.54 4.40
N PHE A 72 -6.29 -7.45 3.19
CA PHE A 72 -7.07 -7.45 1.96
C PHE A 72 -7.80 -8.78 1.75
N ILE A 73 -7.12 -9.91 1.93
CA ILE A 73 -7.73 -11.25 1.86
C ILE A 73 -8.79 -11.40 2.96
N LYS A 74 -8.46 -11.00 4.19
CA LYS A 74 -9.40 -11.04 5.31
C LYS A 74 -10.65 -10.21 5.03
N PHE A 75 -10.50 -9.04 4.41
CA PHE A 75 -11.61 -8.22 3.98
C PHE A 75 -12.48 -8.93 2.93
N LEU A 76 -11.88 -9.48 1.87
CA LEU A 76 -12.61 -10.20 0.82
C LEU A 76 -13.43 -11.39 1.34
N LEU A 77 -12.90 -12.11 2.35
CA LEU A 77 -13.56 -13.28 2.92
C LEU A 77 -14.66 -12.95 3.92
N ILE A 78 -14.52 -11.86 4.67
CA ILE A 78 -15.40 -11.56 5.81
C ILE A 78 -16.55 -10.63 5.40
N TYR A 79 -16.39 -9.79 4.38
CA TYR A 79 -17.32 -8.67 4.19
C TYR A 79 -18.63 -9.08 3.51
N PRO A 80 -19.78 -9.07 4.21
CA PRO A 80 -21.06 -9.35 3.58
C PRO A 80 -21.48 -8.18 2.68
N VAL A 81 -22.31 -8.47 1.67
CA VAL A 81 -22.83 -7.54 0.65
C VAL A 81 -23.64 -6.35 1.23
N LYS A 82 -23.85 -6.28 2.55
CA LYS A 82 -24.62 -5.20 3.17
C LYS A 82 -23.84 -3.89 3.13
N ILE A 83 -24.38 -2.94 2.35
CA ILE A 83 -23.80 -1.61 2.18
C ILE A 83 -23.93 -0.82 3.49
N SER A 84 -22.82 -0.28 3.97
CA SER A 84 -22.70 0.54 5.17
C SER A 84 -21.65 1.64 4.97
N LYS A 85 -21.56 2.59 5.91
CA LYS A 85 -20.49 3.62 5.89
C LYS A 85 -19.09 2.98 5.88
N SER A 86 -18.91 1.86 6.56
CA SER A 86 -17.65 1.14 6.59
C SER A 86 -17.31 0.53 5.23
N THR A 87 -18.31 0.09 4.46
CA THR A 87 -18.13 -0.50 3.12
C THR A 87 -17.41 0.46 2.17
N TYR A 88 -17.71 1.76 2.24
CA TYR A 88 -17.03 2.78 1.44
C TYR A 88 -15.52 2.83 1.73
N PHE A 89 -15.14 2.87 3.01
CA PHE A 89 -13.72 2.93 3.39
C PHE A 89 -12.96 1.65 3.06
N TYR A 90 -13.60 0.49 3.18
CA TYR A 90 -12.98 -0.74 2.69
C TYR A 90 -12.85 -0.77 1.16
N GLY A 91 -13.79 -0.17 0.43
CA GLY A 91 -13.69 0.02 -1.02
C GLY A 91 -12.46 0.84 -1.43
N ILE A 92 -12.13 1.91 -0.68
CA ILE A 92 -10.89 2.68 -0.89
C ILE A 92 -9.65 1.80 -0.69
N ILE A 93 -9.60 1.06 0.42
CA ILE A 93 -8.47 0.16 0.72
C ILE A 93 -8.33 -0.93 -0.35
N ALA A 94 -9.46 -1.46 -0.83
CA ALA A 94 -9.48 -2.46 -1.89
C ALA A 94 -9.07 -1.90 -3.26
N GLY A 95 -9.52 -0.68 -3.59
CA GLY A 95 -9.14 0.02 -4.83
C GLY A 95 -7.64 0.27 -4.90
N PHE A 96 -6.99 0.56 -3.77
CA PHE A 96 -5.54 0.72 -3.70
C PHE A 96 -4.75 -0.54 -4.13
N PHE A 97 -5.37 -1.72 -4.16
CA PHE A 97 -4.73 -2.94 -4.68
C PHE A 97 -4.22 -2.73 -6.12
N ILE A 98 -4.97 -1.97 -6.93
CA ILE A 98 -4.63 -1.66 -8.31
C ILE A 98 -3.38 -0.78 -8.36
N ASP A 99 -3.31 0.29 -7.56
CA ASP A 99 -2.13 1.18 -7.49
C ASP A 99 -0.90 0.44 -6.95
N LEU A 100 -1.14 -0.47 -6.00
CA LEU A 100 -0.09 -1.24 -5.34
C LEU A 100 0.59 -2.24 -6.27
N PHE A 101 -0.17 -2.95 -7.12
CA PHE A 101 0.34 -4.08 -7.91
C PHE A 101 0.26 -3.93 -9.43
N ILE A 102 -0.67 -3.11 -9.95
CA ILE A 102 -0.90 -3.01 -11.39
C ILE A 102 -0.18 -1.79 -11.96
N ARG A 103 -0.46 -0.59 -11.45
CA ARG A 103 0.16 0.65 -11.94
C ARG A 103 0.06 1.73 -10.89
N GLY A 104 1.20 2.30 -10.53
CA GLY A 104 1.23 3.38 -9.56
C GLY A 104 2.43 4.29 -9.67
N THR A 105 2.27 5.52 -9.18
CA THR A 105 3.28 6.58 -9.27
C THR A 105 4.23 6.63 -8.08
N GLY A 106 4.02 5.76 -7.08
CA GLY A 106 4.80 5.67 -5.85
C GLY A 106 3.95 5.94 -4.61
N TYR A 107 4.52 5.78 -3.41
CA TYR A 107 3.75 5.89 -2.17
C TYR A 107 3.50 7.34 -1.70
N PHE A 108 4.16 8.33 -2.29
CA PHE A 108 3.96 9.74 -1.95
C PHE A 108 2.91 10.35 -2.88
N ASN A 109 1.67 9.89 -2.77
CA ASN A 109 0.55 10.30 -3.60
C ASN A 109 -0.73 10.49 -2.77
N THR A 110 -1.76 11.09 -3.39
CA THR A 110 -3.06 11.34 -2.77
C THR A 110 -3.80 10.05 -2.41
N GLU A 111 -3.57 8.96 -3.14
CA GLU A 111 -4.23 7.68 -2.89
C GLU A 111 -3.80 7.08 -1.55
N VAL A 112 -2.50 7.10 -1.26
CA VAL A 112 -1.95 6.68 0.04
C VAL A 112 -2.49 7.55 1.17
N PHE A 113 -2.68 8.85 0.96
CA PHE A 113 -3.37 9.70 1.93
C PHE A 113 -4.80 9.22 2.21
N PHE A 114 -5.57 8.87 1.19
CA PHE A 114 -6.92 8.33 1.36
C PHE A 114 -6.95 6.98 2.08
N ILE A 115 -5.92 6.14 1.94
CA ILE A 115 -5.79 4.92 2.75
C ILE A 115 -5.71 5.27 4.24
N PHE A 116 -4.87 6.23 4.62
CA PHE A 116 -4.74 6.64 6.01
C PHE A 116 -6.08 7.17 6.56
N VAL A 117 -6.79 7.99 5.78
CA VAL A 117 -8.13 8.47 6.13
C VAL A 117 -9.13 7.31 6.28
N ALA A 118 -9.10 6.33 5.38
CA ALA A 118 -9.98 5.17 5.45
C ALA A 118 -9.69 4.31 6.68
N ILE A 119 -8.42 4.02 6.98
CA ILE A 119 -8.00 3.27 8.17
C ILE A 119 -8.46 4.01 9.44
N TYR A 120 -8.18 5.30 9.53
CA TYR A 120 -8.58 6.13 10.67
C TYR A 120 -10.10 6.12 10.87
N SER A 121 -10.86 6.28 9.78
CA SER A 121 -12.33 6.29 9.81
C SER A 121 -12.91 4.93 10.25
N LEU A 122 -12.33 3.82 9.82
CA LEU A 122 -12.75 2.48 10.24
C LEU A 122 -12.50 2.24 11.73
N ILE A 123 -11.34 2.68 12.25
CA ILE A 123 -11.03 2.60 13.69
C ILE A 123 -12.05 3.43 14.49
N PHE A 124 -12.34 4.64 14.04
CA PHE A 124 -13.31 5.52 14.69
C PHE A 124 -14.72 4.93 14.69
N LEU A 125 -15.21 4.44 13.54
CA LEU A 125 -16.53 3.83 13.41
C LEU A 125 -16.69 2.60 14.32
N LYS A 126 -15.66 1.75 14.41
CA LYS A 126 -15.66 0.59 15.30
C LYS A 126 -15.76 1.00 16.77
N LYS A 127 -15.04 2.05 17.17
CA LYS A 127 -15.11 2.62 18.53
C LYS A 127 -16.48 3.19 18.84
N SER A 128 -17.06 3.99 17.94
CA SER A 128 -18.40 4.58 18.12
C SER A 128 -19.49 3.50 18.23
N TYR A 129 -19.39 2.42 17.45
CA TYR A 129 -20.33 1.30 17.53
C TYR A 129 -20.23 0.57 18.88
N PHE A 130 -19.01 0.30 19.36
CA PHE A 130 -18.79 -0.34 20.65
C PHE A 130 -19.35 0.49 21.81
N LEU A 131 -19.11 1.81 21.82
CA LEU A 131 -19.62 2.72 22.85
C LEU A 131 -21.15 2.79 22.86
N ARG A 132 -21.78 2.92 21.68
CA ARG A 132 -23.26 2.93 21.57
C ARG A 132 -23.89 1.64 22.08
N ARG A 133 -23.28 0.49 21.76
CA ARG A 133 -23.76 -0.82 22.22
C ARG A 133 -23.74 -0.93 23.75
N ASN A 134 -22.65 -0.51 24.40
CA ASN A 134 -22.53 -0.59 25.85
C ASN A 134 -23.47 0.40 26.57
N PHE A 135 -23.68 1.59 26.00
CA PHE A 135 -24.63 2.56 26.54
C PHE A 135 -26.07 2.03 26.51
N ASN A 136 -26.50 1.46 25.38
CA ASN A 136 -27.85 0.90 25.25
C ASN A 136 -28.05 -0.32 26.15
N ALA A 137 -27.02 -1.16 26.33
CA ALA A 137 -27.10 -2.29 27.25
C ALA A 137 -27.37 -1.82 28.69
N ASN A 138 -26.75 -0.73 29.15
CA ASN A 138 -26.97 -0.22 30.51
C ASN A 138 -28.40 0.31 30.73
N ILE A 139 -29.06 0.86 29.69
CA ILE A 139 -30.45 1.37 29.80
C ILE A 139 -31.47 0.24 29.89
N GLU A 140 -31.20 -0.94 29.33
CA GLU A 140 -32.13 -2.09 29.39
C GLU A 140 -32.14 -2.81 30.75
N TYR A 141 -31.24 -2.47 31.67
CA TYR A 141 -31.14 -3.07 33.02
C TYR A 141 -31.53 -2.15 34.18
N ASP A 142 -31.93 -0.90 33.91
CA ASP A 142 -32.46 0.08 34.88
C ASP A 142 -34.00 0.19 34.75
#